data_AF-A0A842VXR4-F1
#
_entry.id   AF-A0A842VXR4-F1
#
_cell.length_a   1.000
_cell.length_b   1.000
_cell.length_c   1.000
_cell.angle_alpha   90.00
_cell.angle_beta   90.00
_cell.angle_gamma   90.00
#
_symmetry.space_group_name_H-M   'P 1'
#
loop_
_entity.id
_entity.type
_entity.pdbx_description
1 polymer ?
#
loop_
_entity_poly.entity_id
_entity_poly.type
_entity_poly.pdbx_seq_one_letter_code
_entity_poly.pdbx_strand_id
1 'polypeptide(L)' 'MDANIARIYAQLFNVHPKTKTAKSDKYLWEFCGEILPKERFVDYNYALLDFGGLICQSKVPKCEICPFLESCFFKNQE' A
#
# COMPACT_ATOMS: atom_id res chain seq x y z
N MET A 1 -7.59 8.54 -3.05
CA MET A 1 -6.18 8.15 -3.00
C MET A 1 -5.68 7.66 -4.36
N ASP A 2 -4.35 7.61 -4.54
CA ASP A 2 -3.68 6.96 -5.68
C ASP A 2 -3.93 5.43 -5.70
N ALA A 3 -4.03 4.86 -6.90
CA ALA A 3 -4.35 3.45 -7.08
C ALA A 3 -3.19 2.51 -6.73
N ASN A 4 -1.92 2.94 -6.87
CA ASN A 4 -0.75 2.16 -6.46
C ASN A 4 -0.69 2.04 -4.95
N ILE A 5 -0.94 3.14 -4.24
CA ILE A 5 -0.99 3.14 -2.77
C ILE A 5 -2.11 2.20 -2.28
N ALA A 6 -3.29 2.26 -2.89
CA ALA A 6 -4.41 1.38 -2.54
C ALA A 6 -4.05 -0.10 -2.67
N ARG A 7 -3.35 -0.47 -3.76
CA ARG A 7 -2.88 -1.83 -3.99
C ARG A 7 -1.84 -2.27 -2.96
N ILE A 8 -0.89 -1.40 -2.61
CA ILE A 8 0.12 -1.72 -1.59
C ILE A 8 -0.57 -2.02 -0.26
N TYR A 9 -1.56 -1.23 0.15
CA TYR A 9 -2.30 -1.48 1.39
C TYR A 9 -3.14 -2.76 1.34
N ALA A 10 -3.73 -3.08 0.20
CA ALA A 10 -4.39 -4.35 0.00
C ALA A 10 -3.43 -5.54 0.15
N GLN A 11 -2.21 -5.44 -0.40
CA GLN A 11 -1.23 -6.51 -0.37
C GLN A 11 -0.53 -6.66 0.99
N LEU A 12 -0.14 -5.55 1.62
CA LEU A 12 0.58 -5.59 2.90
C LEU A 12 -0.36 -5.81 4.09
N PHE A 13 -1.51 -5.13 4.11
CA PHE A 13 -2.37 -5.04 5.30
C PHE A 13 -3.74 -5.69 5.14
N ASN A 14 -4.05 -6.29 3.98
CA ASN A 14 -5.38 -6.79 3.64
C ASN A 14 -6.49 -5.70 3.68
N VAL A 15 -6.12 -4.44 3.42
CA VAL A 15 -7.05 -3.31 3.41
C VAL A 15 -7.50 -3.04 1.98
N HIS A 16 -8.70 -3.50 1.64
CA HIS A 16 -9.27 -3.33 0.30
C HIS A 16 -10.23 -2.14 0.23
N PRO A 17 -10.32 -1.45 -0.92
CA PRO A 17 -11.41 -0.51 -1.17
C PRO A 17 -12.77 -1.22 -1.01
N LYS A 18 -13.69 -0.58 -0.31
CA LYS A 18 -15.11 -0.98 -0.20
C LYS A 18 -15.98 -0.40 -1.31
N THR A 19 -15.40 0.46 -2.15
CA THR A 19 -16.07 1.12 -3.27
C THR A 19 -15.39 0.77 -4.59
N LYS A 20 -16.06 1.07 -5.71
CA LYS A 20 -15.50 0.83 -7.06
C LYS A 20 -14.22 1.65 -7.33
N THR A 21 -14.02 2.77 -6.64
CA THR A 21 -12.87 3.65 -6.85
C THR A 21 -12.21 4.02 -5.53
N ALA A 22 -10.93 3.68 -5.39
CA ALA A 22 -10.11 4.06 -4.23
C ALA A 22 -10.00 5.60 -4.03
N LYS A 23 -10.39 6.40 -5.04
CA LYS A 23 -10.38 7.86 -4.94
C LYS A 23 -11.39 8.37 -3.91
N SER A 24 -12.59 7.81 -3.89
CA SER A 24 -13.71 8.25 -3.03
C SER A 24 -13.97 7.30 -1.85
N ASP A 25 -13.09 6.34 -1.61
CA ASP A 25 -13.30 5.33 -0.59
C ASP A 25 -13.02 5.86 0.82
N LYS A 26 -14.07 6.13 1.60
CA LYS A 26 -13.93 6.70 2.95
C LYS A 26 -13.16 5.79 3.90
N TYR A 27 -13.43 4.48 3.85
CA TYR A 27 -12.75 3.51 4.73
C TYR A 27 -11.24 3.50 4.48
N LEU A 28 -10.86 3.55 3.21
CA LEU A 28 -9.46 3.59 2.82
C LEU A 28 -8.79 4.91 3.23
N TRP A 29 -9.48 6.04 3.10
CA TRP A 29 -8.98 7.33 3.57
C TRP A 29 -8.82 7.41 5.09
N GLU A 30 -9.73 6.80 5.86
CA GLU A 30 -9.63 6.69 7.32
C GLU A 30 -8.39 5.89 7.71
N PHE A 31 -8.18 4.71 7.12
CA PHE A 31 -6.98 3.90 7.35
C PHE A 31 -5.69 4.66 7.03
N CYS A 32 -5.67 5.42 5.92
CA CYS A 32 -4.52 6.26 5.58
C CYS A 32 -4.22 7.30 6.66
N GLY A 33 -5.26 7.91 7.21
CA GLY A 33 -5.13 8.90 8.28
C GLY A 33 -4.51 8.33 9.56
N GLU A 34 -4.69 7.03 9.83
CA GLU A 34 -4.14 6.36 11.01
C GLU A 34 -2.63 6.11 10.88
N ILE A 35 -2.14 5.83 9.67
CA ILE A 35 -0.74 5.45 9.43
C ILE A 35 0.12 6.60 8.89
N LEU A 36 -0.49 7.67 8.40
CA LEU A 36 0.24 8.80 7.83
C LEU A 36 1.03 9.52 8.94
N PRO A 37 2.35 9.68 8.78
CA PRO A 37 3.14 10.38 9.78
C PRO A 37 2.79 11.87 9.80
N LYS A 38 2.76 12.47 11.01
CA LYS A 38 2.45 13.90 11.19
C LYS A 38 3.47 14.81 10.50
N GLU A 39 4.72 14.36 10.46
CA GLU A 39 5.83 15.02 9.77
C GLU A 39 6.28 14.19 8.59
N ARG A 40 6.84 14.84 7.56
CA ARG A 40 7.36 14.17 6.35
C ARG A 40 6.34 13.30 5.61
N PHE A 41 5.04 13.59 5.72
CA PHE A 41 3.98 12.89 5.01
C PHE A 41 4.16 12.90 3.47
N VAL A 42 4.78 13.96 2.93
CA VAL A 42 5.13 14.06 1.50
C VAL A 42 6.16 13.00 1.13
N ASP A 43 7.27 12.93 1.86
CA ASP A 43 8.31 11.93 1.63
C ASP A 43 7.78 10.51 1.83
N TYR A 44 6.93 10.30 2.84
CA TYR A 44 6.27 9.02 3.06
C TYR A 44 5.45 8.59 1.83
N ASN A 45 4.64 9.49 1.27
CA ASN A 45 3.84 9.18 0.09
C ASN A 45 4.73 8.91 -1.14
N TYR A 46 5.79 9.69 -1.35
CA TYR A 46 6.73 9.43 -2.45
C TYR A 46 7.46 8.10 -2.28
N ALA A 47 7.97 7.81 -1.08
CA ALA A 47 8.60 6.53 -0.78
C ALA A 47 7.64 5.35 -1.02
N LEU A 48 6.36 5.52 -0.71
CA LEU A 48 5.35 4.49 -0.95
C LEU A 48 5.06 4.30 -2.45
N LEU A 49 5.03 5.38 -3.24
CA LEU A 49 4.92 5.31 -4.69
C LEU A 49 6.15 4.61 -5.31
N ASP A 50 7.35 5.00 -4.90
CA ASP A 50 8.61 4.38 -5.35
C ASP A 50 8.66 2.90 -4.97
N PHE A 51 8.26 2.56 -3.74
CA PHE A 51 8.15 1.18 -3.30
C PHE A 51 7.19 0.37 -4.18
N GLY A 52 6.02 0.94 -4.52
CA GLY A 52 5.06 0.32 -5.44
C GLY A 52 5.53 0.18 -6.88
N GLY A 53 6.43 1.07 -7.33
CA GLY A 53 7.00 1.04 -8.68
C GLY A 53 8.23 0.13 -8.81
N LEU A 54 9.05 0.02 -7.77
CA LEU A 54 10.35 -0.63 -7.82
C LEU A 54 10.39 -2.02 -7.19
N ILE A 55 9.59 -2.26 -6.15
CA ILE A 55 9.62 -3.48 -5.34
C ILE A 55 8.26 -4.18 -5.38
N CYS A 56 7.23 -3.58 -4.78
CA CYS A 56 5.89 -4.15 -4.72
C CYS A 56 5.13 -3.85 -6.00
N GLN A 57 5.57 -4.40 -7.13
CA GLN A 57 5.01 -4.15 -8.46
C GLN A 57 3.67 -4.89 -8.65
N SER A 58 2.80 -4.37 -9.50
CA SER A 58 1.44 -4.91 -9.69
C SER A 58 1.38 -6.29 -10.35
N LYS A 59 2.35 -6.63 -11.20
CA LYS A 59 2.40 -7.90 -11.94
C LYS A 59 3.36 -8.90 -11.31
N VAL A 60 4.61 -8.49 -11.12
CA VAL A 60 5.69 -9.35 -10.61
C VAL A 60 6.40 -8.60 -9.49
N PRO A 61 5.89 -8.67 -8.24
CA PRO A 61 6.56 -8.03 -7.12
C PRO A 61 7.89 -8.72 -6.83
N LYS A 62 8.91 -7.94 -6.47
CA LYS A 62 10.24 -8.42 -6.07
C LYS A 62 10.25 -8.78 -4.58
N CYS A 63 9.47 -9.80 -4.23
CA CYS A 63 9.24 -10.24 -2.86
C CYS A 63 10.55 -10.62 -2.14
N GLU A 64 11.52 -11.18 -2.86
CA GLU A 64 12.82 -11.62 -2.37
C GLU A 64 13.69 -10.49 -1.79
N ILE A 65 13.47 -9.24 -2.23
CA ILE A 65 14.13 -8.04 -1.68
C ILE A 65 13.15 -7.14 -0.90
N CYS A 66 11.91 -7.58 -0.71
CA CYS A 66 10.89 -6.76 -0.06
C CYS A 66 11.15 -6.71 1.46
N PRO A 67 11.35 -5.52 2.05
CA PRO A 67 11.61 -5.41 3.49
C PRO A 67 10.41 -5.80 4.35
N PHE A 68 9.22 -5.88 3.76
CA PHE A 68 7.98 -6.22 4.47
C PHE A 68 7.54 -7.68 4.26
N LEU A 69 8.36 -8.51 3.59
CA LEU A 69 7.98 -9.87 3.17
C LEU A 69 7.41 -10.71 4.32
N GLU A 70 8.08 -10.74 5.48
CA GLU A 70 7.67 -11.55 6.62
C GLU A 70 6.34 -11.11 7.25
N SER A 71 6.03 -9.82 7.14
CA SER A 71 4.78 -9.24 7.64
C SER A 71 3.71 -9.06 6.56
N CYS A 72 4.01 -9.42 5.31
CA CYS A 72 3.14 -9.15 4.16
C CYS A 72 1.96 -10.11 4.15
N PHE A 73 0.74 -9.58 4.19
CA PHE A 73 -0.47 -10.40 4.12
C PHE A 73 -0.54 -11.25 2.85
N PHE A 74 -0.24 -10.66 1.68
CA PHE A 74 -0.32 -11.34 0.38
C PHE A 74 0.57 -12.59 0.29
N LYS A 75 1.77 -12.55 0.88
CA LYS A 75 2.67 -13.72 0.92
C LYS A 75 2.11 -14.86 1.76
N ASN A 76 1.35 -14.55 2.81
CA ASN A 76 0.77 -15.55 3.71
C ASN A 76 -0.55 -16.16 3.17
N GLN A 77 -0.84 -15.98 1.88
CA GLN A 77 -2.02 -16.55 1.20
C GLN A 77 -1.63 -17.60 0.14
N GLU A 78 -0.34 -17.88 -0.05
CA GLU A 78 0.20 -18.96 -0.90
C GLU A 78 0.73 -20.15 -0.08
#